data_AF-A0A819NXH1-F1
#
_entry.id   AF-A0A819NXH1-F1
#
_cell.length_a   1.000
_cell.length_b   1.000
_cell.length_c   1.000
_cell.angle_alpha   90.00
_cell.angle_beta   90.00
_cell.angle_gamma   90.00
#
_symmetry.space_group_name_H-M   'P 1'
#
loop_
_entity.id
_entity.type
_entity.pdbx_description
1 polymer ?
#
loop_
_entity_poly.entity_id
_entity_poly.type
_entity_poly.pdbx_seq_one_letter_code
_entity_poly.pdbx_strand_id
1 'polypeptide(L)'
;MTSTQNTKTIISTVECYDAWSNTYDSDGNILQLLDDAAFDEIARPLLNSVNQHSTTQICCELGCGTGRNTTKMLNAGWSVHRIEHRQYLDDYYCFCGRDNVNAYLQTAS
;
A
#
# COMPACT_ATOMS: atom_id res chain seq x y z
N MET A 1 -22.64 -20.84 34.58
CA MET A 1 -22.43 -19.84 33.51
C MET A 1 -21.03 -19.29 33.68
N THR A 2 -20.06 -19.83 32.94
CA THR A 2 -18.66 -19.40 32.99
C THR A 2 -18.47 -18.31 31.94
N SER A 3 -18.31 -17.07 32.40
CA SER A 3 -17.98 -15.93 31.53
C SER A 3 -16.55 -16.11 31.02
N THR A 4 -16.37 -16.43 29.74
CA THR A 4 -15.06 -16.48 29.10
C THR A 4 -14.50 -15.05 29.07
N GLN A 5 -13.53 -14.75 29.94
CA GLN A 5 -12.79 -13.50 29.86
C GLN A 5 -11.89 -13.58 28.62
N ASN A 6 -12.20 -12.80 27.58
CA ASN A 6 -11.36 -12.71 26.39
C ASN A 6 -10.04 -12.04 26.78
N THR A 7 -8.95 -12.81 26.76
CA THR A 7 -7.60 -12.31 27.00
C THR A 7 -7.23 -11.36 25.86
N LYS A 8 -6.96 -10.09 26.18
CA LYS A 8 -6.51 -9.08 25.20
C LYS A 8 -4.99 -9.14 25.09
N THR A 9 -4.47 -9.51 23.93
CA THR A 9 -3.03 -9.44 23.63
C THR A 9 -2.67 -8.03 23.15
N ILE A 10 -1.59 -7.47 23.69
CA ILE A 10 -0.99 -6.22 23.20
C ILE A 10 0.21 -6.61 22.36
N ILE A 11 0.21 -6.20 21.10
CA ILE A 11 1.31 -6.42 20.13
C ILE A 11 1.89 -5.06 19.70
N SER A 12 3.06 -5.07 19.10
CA SER A 12 3.65 -3.84 18.53
C SER A 12 2.83 -3.33 17.33
N THR A 13 3.02 -2.07 16.98
CA THR A 13 2.39 -1.47 15.79
C THR A 13 2.79 -2.21 14.51
N VAL A 14 4.06 -2.61 14.38
CA VAL A 14 4.57 -3.35 13.21
C VAL A 14 3.87 -4.69 13.10
N GLU A 15 3.82 -5.47 14.18
CA GLU A 15 3.14 -6.77 14.18
C GLU A 15 1.65 -6.65 13.89
N CYS A 16 1.01 -5.56 14.34
CA CYS A 16 -0.39 -5.27 14.03
C CYS A 16 -0.59 -5.03 12.53
N TYR A 17 0.21 -4.18 11.90
CA TYR A 17 0.14 -3.93 10.46
C TYR A 17 0.48 -5.19 9.65
N ASP A 18 1.49 -5.94 10.04
CA ASP A 18 1.86 -7.20 9.38
C ASP A 18 0.69 -8.20 9.44
N ALA A 19 0.10 -8.39 10.62
CA ALA A 19 -1.04 -9.29 10.79
C ALA A 19 -2.26 -8.83 9.97
N TRP A 20 -2.52 -7.52 9.96
CA TRP A 20 -3.68 -6.94 9.29
C TRP A 20 -3.52 -6.91 7.76
N SER A 21 -2.29 -6.79 7.25
CA SER A 21 -1.99 -6.66 5.82
C SER A 21 -2.63 -7.76 4.95
N ASN A 22 -2.72 -8.99 5.48
CA ASN A 22 -3.30 -10.12 4.77
C ASN A 22 -4.79 -9.96 4.46
N THR A 23 -5.53 -9.21 5.28
CA THR A 23 -6.96 -8.97 5.10
C THR A 23 -7.29 -7.53 4.76
N TYR A 24 -6.32 -6.62 4.84
CA TYR A 24 -6.51 -5.17 4.69
C TYR A 24 -7.29 -4.79 3.42
N ASP A 25 -7.04 -5.46 2.29
CA ASP A 25 -7.73 -5.16 1.02
C ASP A 25 -9.11 -5.84 0.89
N SER A 26 -9.49 -6.74 1.80
CA SER A 26 -10.67 -7.61 1.64
C SER A 26 -11.65 -7.61 2.82
N ASP A 27 -11.26 -7.05 3.97
CA ASP A 27 -12.08 -7.05 5.18
C ASP A 27 -13.16 -5.95 5.22
N GLY A 28 -13.24 -5.13 4.17
CA GLY A 28 -14.24 -4.07 4.04
C GLY A 28 -14.02 -2.90 5.01
N ASN A 29 -12.80 -2.71 5.51
CA ASN A 29 -12.50 -1.58 6.38
C ASN A 29 -12.67 -0.22 5.65
N ILE A 30 -13.07 0.80 6.41
CA ILE A 30 -13.33 2.15 5.90
C ILE A 30 -12.07 2.88 5.42
N LEU A 31 -10.87 2.46 5.85
CA LEU A 31 -9.63 3.15 5.50
C LEU A 31 -9.32 3.03 4.02
N GLN A 32 -9.75 1.96 3.36
CA GLN A 32 -9.60 1.82 1.90
C GLN A 32 -10.30 2.94 1.14
N LEU A 33 -11.54 3.28 1.55
CA LEU A 33 -12.34 4.33 0.93
C LEU A 33 -11.77 5.72 1.19
N LEU A 34 -11.27 5.95 2.41
CA LEU A 34 -10.60 7.21 2.76
C LEU A 34 -9.30 7.38 1.98
N ASP A 35 -8.53 6.30 1.83
CA ASP A 35 -7.29 6.27 1.07
C ASP A 35 -7.54 6.55 -0.42
N ASP A 36 -8.60 5.96 -1.00
CA ASP A 36 -8.99 6.24 -2.38
C ASP A 36 -9.38 7.72 -2.59
N ALA A 37 -10.21 8.27 -1.71
CA ALA A 37 -10.60 9.67 -1.75
C ALA A 37 -9.38 10.60 -1.61
N ALA A 38 -8.50 10.33 -0.65
CA ALA A 38 -7.28 11.12 -0.45
C ALA A 38 -6.34 11.04 -1.65
N PHE A 39 -6.21 9.86 -2.28
CA PHE A 39 -5.39 9.72 -3.48
C PHE A 39 -5.93 10.59 -4.62
N ASP A 40 -7.24 10.56 -4.86
CA ASP A 40 -7.86 11.30 -5.96
C ASP A 40 -7.92 12.81 -5.71
N GLU A 41 -8.14 13.24 -4.48
CA GLU A 41 -8.25 14.65 -4.12
C GLU A 41 -6.89 15.34 -3.93
N ILE A 42 -5.86 14.60 -3.50
CA ILE A 42 -4.57 15.18 -3.08
C ILE A 42 -3.41 14.65 -3.93
N ALA A 43 -3.19 13.33 -3.91
CA ALA A 43 -1.99 12.75 -4.53
C ALA A 43 -2.00 12.91 -6.05
N ARG A 44 -3.12 12.60 -6.70
CA ARG A 44 -3.25 12.67 -8.17
C ARG A 44 -3.08 14.10 -8.70
N PRO A 45 -3.73 15.15 -8.15
CA PRO A 45 -3.47 16.52 -8.57
C PRO A 45 -2.01 16.95 -8.37
N LEU A 46 -1.38 16.54 -7.25
CA LEU A 46 0.03 16.84 -6.99
C LEU A 46 0.92 16.19 -8.04
N LEU A 47 0.72 14.90 -8.33
CA LEU A 47 1.47 14.19 -9.37
C LEU A 47 1.27 14.86 -10.74
N ASN A 48 0.04 15.20 -11.11
CA ASN A 48 -0.26 15.87 -12.38
C ASN A 48 0.32 17.29 -12.50
N SER A 49 0.57 17.95 -11.36
CA SER A 49 1.22 19.28 -11.35
C SER A 49 2.70 19.22 -11.71
N VAL A 50 3.31 18.04 -11.63
CA VAL A 50 4.72 17.83 -11.94
C VAL A 50 4.86 17.54 -13.44
N ASN A 51 5.77 18.25 -14.11
CA ASN A 51 6.05 18.03 -15.52
C ASN A 51 6.79 16.70 -15.74
N GLN A 52 6.03 15.66 -16.06
CA GLN A 52 6.50 14.29 -16.29
C GLN A 52 7.49 14.13 -17.46
N HIS A 53 7.70 15.16 -18.29
CA HIS A 53 8.62 15.09 -19.43
C HIS A 53 10.12 15.14 -19.03
N SER A 54 10.42 15.35 -17.74
CA SER A 54 11.77 15.18 -17.21
C SER A 54 12.05 13.71 -16.93
N THR A 55 12.90 13.06 -17.73
CA THR A 55 13.27 11.63 -17.66
C THR A 55 13.95 11.17 -16.36
N THR A 56 13.99 12.02 -15.33
CA THR A 56 14.71 11.83 -14.07
C THR A 56 13.80 11.81 -12.85
N GLN A 57 12.48 11.96 -13.00
CA GLN A 57 11.57 12.04 -11.87
C GLN A 57 11.13 10.65 -11.40
N ILE A 58 11.41 10.37 -10.12
CA ILE A 58 11.01 9.15 -9.42
C ILE A 58 10.09 9.56 -8.28
N CYS A 59 8.92 8.95 -8.20
CA CYS A 59 8.03 9.09 -7.04
C CYS A 59 8.50 8.15 -5.93
N CYS A 60 8.72 8.65 -4.72
CA CYS A 60 9.05 7.83 -3.56
C CYS A 60 7.82 7.70 -2.67
N GLU A 61 7.30 6.49 -2.53
CA GLU A 61 6.14 6.17 -1.70
C GLU A 61 6.59 5.60 -0.36
N LEU A 62 6.26 6.29 0.73
CA LEU A 62 6.56 5.89 2.11
C LEU A 62 5.31 5.26 2.73
N GLY A 63 5.46 4.06 3.29
CA GLY A 63 4.32 3.32 3.84
C GLY A 63 3.36 2.84 2.76
N CYS A 64 3.91 2.23 1.70
CA CYS A 64 3.13 1.78 0.55
C CYS A 64 2.14 0.63 0.85
N GLY A 65 2.27 -0.03 2.01
CA GLY A 65 1.38 -1.07 2.48
C GLY A 65 1.24 -2.21 1.47
N THR A 66 -0.01 -2.53 1.14
CA THR A 66 -0.37 -3.55 0.13
C THR A 66 -0.08 -3.10 -1.31
N GLY A 67 0.23 -1.82 -1.54
CA GLY A 67 0.60 -1.27 -2.83
C GLY A 67 -0.56 -0.75 -3.69
N ARG A 68 -1.76 -0.55 -3.10
CA ARG A 68 -2.96 -0.05 -3.82
C ARG A 68 -2.67 1.25 -4.57
N ASN A 69 -2.06 2.23 -3.90
CA ASN A 69 -1.73 3.53 -4.50
C ASN A 69 -0.51 3.44 -5.41
N THR A 70 0.48 2.59 -5.09
CA THR A 70 1.59 2.28 -6.00
C THR A 70 1.07 1.87 -7.38
N THR A 71 0.12 0.94 -7.43
CA THR A 71 -0.46 0.45 -8.70
C THR A 71 -1.11 1.59 -9.49
N LYS A 72 -1.85 2.48 -8.83
CA LYS A 72 -2.45 3.65 -9.50
C LYS A 72 -1.38 4.56 -10.12
N MET A 73 -0.26 4.77 -9.44
CA MET A 73 0.86 5.59 -9.94
C MET A 73 1.59 4.93 -11.10
N LEU A 74 1.88 3.63 -11.00
CA LEU A 74 2.52 2.85 -12.08
C LEU A 74 1.64 2.86 -13.34
N ASN A 75 0.33 2.67 -13.20
CA ASN A 75 -0.62 2.74 -14.32
C ASN A 75 -0.71 4.15 -14.94
N ALA A 76 -0.40 5.19 -14.17
CA ALA A 76 -0.29 6.56 -14.66
C ALA A 76 1.08 6.90 -15.27
N GLY A 77 1.97 5.91 -15.42
CA GLY A 77 3.28 6.05 -16.06
C GLY A 77 4.41 6.53 -15.14
N TRP A 78 4.20 6.59 -13.82
CA TRP A 78 5.24 6.98 -12.88
C TRP A 78 6.25 5.86 -12.66
N SER A 79 7.54 6.23 -12.54
CA SER A 79 8.54 5.39 -11.90
C SER A 79 8.42 5.55 -10.39
N VAL A 80 8.17 4.46 -9.66
CA VAL A 80 7.90 4.50 -8.21
C VAL A 80 8.94 3.69 -7.43
N HIS A 81 9.58 4.32 -6.45
CA HIS A 81 10.37 3.66 -5.42
C HIS A 81 9.51 3.49 -4.16
N ARG A 82 9.51 2.29 -3.58
CA ARG A 82 8.60 1.91 -2.49
C ARG A 82 9.39 1.66 -1.22
N ILE A 83 8.99 2.30 -0.13
CA ILE A 83 9.61 2.12 1.17
C ILE A 83 8.55 1.66 2.16
N GLU A 84 8.71 0.43 2.63
CA GLU A 84 7.91 -0.18 3.70
C GLU A 84 8.83 -0.41 4.91
N HIS A 85 8.37 -0.13 6.12
CA HIS A 85 9.15 -0.42 7.32
C HIS A 85 8.98 -1.89 7.72
N ARG A 86 9.87 -2.77 7.24
CA ARG A 86 10.06 -4.12 7.80
C ARG A 86 11.30 -4.14 8.69
N GLN A 87 11.09 -4.42 9.98
CA GLN A 87 12.17 -4.38 10.98
C GLN A 87 13.10 -5.60 10.92
N TYR A 88 12.78 -6.61 10.11
CA TYR A 88 13.61 -7.80 9.89
C TYR A 88 13.40 -8.32 8.46
N LEU A 89 14.38 -8.07 7.59
CA LEU A 89 14.81 -8.82 6.39
C LEU A 89 15.58 -7.83 5.50
N ASP A 90 16.81 -8.20 5.12
CA ASP A 90 17.84 -7.39 4.45
C ASP A 90 17.52 -6.91 3.03
N ASP A 91 16.24 -6.80 2.68
CA ASP A 91 15.81 -6.57 1.31
C ASP A 91 14.59 -5.65 1.31
N TYR A 92 14.81 -4.39 0.89
CA TYR A 92 13.81 -3.35 0.62
C TYR A 92 12.86 -3.79 -0.51
N TYR A 93 12.01 -4.78 -0.25
CA TYR A 93 10.95 -5.20 -1.15
C TYR A 93 9.63 -5.17 -0.39
N CYS A 94 8.82 -4.16 -0.71
CA CYS A 94 7.39 -4.19 -0.46
C CYS A 94 6.85 -5.52 -0.99
N PHE A 95 6.26 -6.31 -0.09
CA PHE A 95 5.57 -7.55 -0.39
C PHE A 95 4.20 -7.23 -1.01
N CYS A 96 4.20 -6.46 -2.11
CA CYS A 96 3.11 -6.59 -3.07
C CYS A 96 3.15 -8.07 -3.47
N GLY A 97 2.11 -8.83 -3.10
CA GLY A 97 2.12 -10.29 -3.06
C GLY A 97 2.94 -10.88 -4.20
N ARG A 98 3.80 -11.84 -3.86
CA ARG A 98 4.79 -12.51 -4.72
C ARG A 98 4.26 -13.02 -6.07
N ASP A 99 2.96 -12.92 -6.32
CA ASP A 99 2.25 -13.40 -7.51
C ASP A 99 1.45 -12.34 -8.30
N ASN A 100 1.27 -11.09 -7.84
CA ASN A 100 0.18 -10.24 -8.37
C ASN A 100 0.55 -8.95 -9.12
N VAL A 101 1.82 -8.54 -9.23
CA VAL A 101 2.16 -7.40 -10.12
C VAL A 101 1.85 -7.74 -11.58
N ASN A 102 2.04 -8.99 -12.00
CA ASN A 102 1.63 -9.45 -13.33
C ASN A 102 0.12 -9.67 -13.46
N ALA A 103 -0.59 -9.98 -12.36
CA ALA A 103 -2.03 -10.22 -12.39
C ALA A 103 -2.84 -8.91 -12.58
N TYR A 104 -2.39 -7.80 -11.98
CA TYR A 104 -3.06 -6.51 -12.15
C TYR A 104 -2.82 -5.88 -13.53
N LEU A 105 -1.66 -6.13 -14.15
CA LEU A 105 -1.36 -5.65 -15.51
C LEU A 105 -2.05 -6.46 -16.62
N GLN A 106 -2.63 -7.63 -16.32
CA GLN A 106 -3.33 -8.48 -17.30
C GLN A 106 -4.86 -8.26 -17.35
N THR A 107 -5.43 -7.44 -16.47
CA THR A 107 -6.89 -7.14 -16.46
C THR A 107 -7.23 -5.78 -17.07
N ALA A 108 -6.24 -5.06 -17.58
CA ALA A 108 -6.40 -3.77 -18.24
C ALA A 108 -6.19 -3.84 -19.76
N SER A 109 -6.81 -4.86 -20.40
CA SER A 109 -6.88 -5.01 -21.87
C SER A 109 -8.32 -4.93 -22.36
#